data_AF-A0A953YFY7-F1
#
_entry.id   AF-A0A953YFY7-F1
#
_cell.length_a   1.000
_cell.length_b   1.000
_cell.length_c   1.000
_cell.angle_alpha   90.00
_cell.angle_beta   90.00
_cell.angle_gamma   90.00
#
_symmetry.space_group_name_H-M   'P 1'
#
loop_
_entity.id
_entity.type
_entity.pdbx_description
1 polymer ?
#
loop_
_entity_poly.entity_id
_entity_poly.type
_entity_poly.pdbx_seq_one_letter_code
_entity_poly.pdbx_strand_id
1 'polypeptide(L)'
;DIFWERADVLTVSIHGNPRQCYPYFAGYEDERGEGAGKGFNRNYPLQPGADDTKYLATLDEALARVRRFAPRFFVLSLGFDIMRGDPTGTFVVSTRGMREIGARIGRLGLPTLIVQEGGYRVRALGSNARHFFAGFAAKHGPAFGARPVAPAVSAGPGRASRRAEVWREFVREADAQPIRDLVAATGFFSADEIAIAGELVEERVQKGRVSGYEFVVLEQADRIAGYACFGEIPGAEGSFDLYWIAVRPEAQGQGLGQRILSRAEGAMRRMGCRLVYADTSGRPDYAPTRGFYVRAGYREAARLADFYRPGDDKVIFAKALAP
;
A
#
# COMPACT_ATOMS: atom_id res chain seq x y z
N ASP A 1 -21.18 13.23 -19.34
CA ASP A 1 -22.43 13.82 -18.81
C ASP A 1 -22.25 15.24 -18.29
N ILE A 2 -21.56 15.47 -17.16
CA ILE A 2 -21.45 16.81 -16.52
C ILE A 2 -20.94 17.92 -17.46
N PHE A 3 -19.97 17.62 -18.32
CA PHE A 3 -19.35 18.59 -19.24
C PHE A 3 -19.70 18.33 -20.72
N TRP A 4 -20.73 17.51 -21.00
CA TRP A 4 -20.96 16.97 -22.34
C TRP A 4 -21.18 18.03 -23.44
N GLU A 5 -21.84 19.14 -23.10
CA GLU A 5 -22.14 20.24 -24.02
C GLU A 5 -21.18 21.43 -23.88
N ARG A 6 -20.12 21.30 -23.08
CA ARG A 6 -19.23 22.40 -22.69
C ARG A 6 -17.89 22.36 -23.43
N ALA A 7 -17.52 23.50 -24.02
CA ALA A 7 -16.23 23.68 -24.70
C ALA A 7 -15.12 24.19 -23.76
N ASP A 8 -15.49 24.73 -22.60
CA ASP A 8 -14.56 25.31 -21.63
C ASP A 8 -13.88 24.25 -20.75
N VAL A 9 -14.32 22.98 -20.82
CA VAL A 9 -13.73 21.85 -20.11
C VAL A 9 -13.46 20.70 -21.08
N LEU A 10 -12.19 20.40 -21.33
CA LEU A 10 -11.78 19.19 -22.04
C LEU A 10 -11.83 17.98 -21.08
N THR A 11 -12.62 16.97 -21.41
CA THR A 11 -12.63 15.67 -20.72
C THR A 11 -11.87 14.64 -21.56
N VAL A 12 -10.83 14.04 -20.97
CA VAL A 12 -10.06 12.95 -21.59
C VAL A 12 -10.02 11.77 -20.66
N SER A 13 -10.32 10.57 -21.17
CA SER A 13 -10.34 9.35 -20.36
C SER A 13 -9.64 8.20 -21.08
N ILE A 14 -8.74 7.51 -20.38
CA ILE A 14 -8.10 6.26 -20.81
C ILE A 14 -8.63 5.17 -19.88
N HIS A 15 -9.33 4.19 -20.43
CA HIS A 15 -10.06 3.18 -19.66
C HIS A 15 -10.17 1.88 -20.46
N GLY A 16 -10.59 0.80 -19.80
CA GLY A 16 -10.83 -0.47 -20.48
C GLY A 16 -12.00 -0.35 -21.46
N ASN A 17 -11.99 -1.17 -22.51
CA ASN A 17 -13.03 -1.15 -23.54
C ASN A 17 -14.41 -1.42 -22.94
N PRO A 18 -15.39 -0.51 -23.08
CA PRO A 18 -16.70 -0.67 -22.45
C PRO A 18 -17.45 -1.91 -22.93
N ARG A 19 -17.10 -2.50 -24.10
CA ARG A 19 -17.67 -3.80 -24.51
C ARG A 19 -17.34 -4.96 -23.57
N GLN A 20 -16.30 -4.82 -22.76
CA GLN A 20 -15.74 -5.90 -21.93
C GLN A 20 -15.66 -5.53 -20.45
N CYS A 21 -15.82 -4.24 -20.11
CA CYS A 21 -15.74 -3.79 -18.72
C CYS A 21 -16.73 -2.65 -18.45
N TYR A 22 -17.04 -2.48 -17.17
CA TYR A 22 -17.91 -1.41 -16.70
C TYR A 22 -17.48 -0.05 -17.27
N PRO A 23 -18.42 0.82 -17.71
CA PRO A 23 -19.86 0.76 -17.47
C PRO A 23 -20.70 0.10 -18.57
N TYR A 24 -20.12 -0.44 -19.65
CA TYR A 24 -20.83 -1.08 -20.79
C TYR A 24 -21.64 -0.19 -21.74
N PHE A 25 -22.28 0.86 -21.24
CA PHE A 25 -23.17 1.72 -22.03
C PHE A 25 -22.58 3.09 -22.39
N ALA A 26 -21.41 3.44 -21.85
CA ALA A 26 -20.72 4.70 -22.08
C ALA A 26 -19.19 4.48 -22.06
N GLY A 27 -18.42 5.45 -22.60
CA GLY A 27 -16.97 5.35 -22.74
C GLY A 27 -16.52 4.91 -24.13
N TYR A 28 -17.43 4.82 -25.11
CA TYR A 28 -17.07 4.40 -26.45
C TYR A 28 -16.22 5.46 -27.16
N GLU A 29 -15.43 5.00 -28.13
CA GLU A 29 -14.59 5.92 -28.88
C GLU A 29 -15.44 6.95 -29.64
N ASP A 30 -16.60 6.66 -30.19
CA ASP A 30 -17.41 7.62 -30.96
C ASP A 30 -18.07 8.73 -30.12
N GLU A 31 -18.04 8.64 -28.80
CA GLU A 31 -18.57 9.65 -27.88
C GLU A 31 -17.67 10.91 -27.82
N ARG A 32 -18.14 12.01 -28.43
CA ARG A 32 -17.32 13.21 -28.69
C ARG A 32 -17.88 14.52 -28.11
N GLY A 33 -18.91 14.47 -27.28
CA GLY A 33 -19.62 15.66 -26.84
C GLY A 33 -20.62 16.16 -27.88
N GLU A 34 -21.45 17.11 -27.49
CA GLU A 34 -22.54 17.66 -28.31
C GLU A 34 -22.57 19.19 -28.25
N GLY A 35 -23.24 19.82 -29.21
CA GLY A 35 -23.34 21.27 -29.29
C GLY A 35 -21.96 21.94 -29.27
N ALA A 36 -21.77 22.88 -28.33
CA ALA A 36 -20.49 23.57 -28.14
C ALA A 36 -19.38 22.62 -27.63
N GLY A 37 -19.73 21.58 -26.87
CA GLY A 37 -18.80 20.57 -26.34
C GLY A 37 -18.32 19.54 -27.37
N LYS A 38 -18.82 19.58 -28.61
CA LYS A 38 -18.38 18.65 -29.65
C LYS A 38 -16.88 18.80 -29.93
N GLY A 39 -16.13 17.72 -29.71
CA GLY A 39 -14.67 17.67 -29.79
C GLY A 39 -13.94 17.86 -28.45
N PHE A 40 -14.66 18.20 -27.37
CA PHE A 40 -14.13 18.40 -26.02
C PHE A 40 -14.37 17.21 -25.08
N ASN A 41 -14.93 16.11 -25.58
CA ASN A 41 -14.88 14.78 -24.94
C ASN A 41 -14.02 13.82 -25.78
N ARG A 42 -13.05 13.16 -25.16
CA ARG A 42 -12.21 12.15 -25.83
C ARG A 42 -12.01 10.91 -24.95
N ASN A 43 -12.58 9.80 -25.39
CA ASN A 43 -12.38 8.48 -24.82
C ASN A 43 -11.28 7.72 -25.58
N TYR A 44 -10.43 7.01 -24.84
CA TYR A 44 -9.41 6.09 -25.31
C TYR A 44 -9.64 4.69 -24.69
N PRO A 45 -10.60 3.92 -25.24
CA PRO A 45 -10.85 2.56 -24.77
C PRO A 45 -9.71 1.62 -25.19
N LEU A 46 -9.14 0.90 -24.21
CA LEU A 46 -8.07 -0.07 -24.43
C LEU A 46 -8.55 -1.50 -24.19
N GLN A 47 -7.97 -2.45 -24.91
CA GLN A 47 -8.25 -3.87 -24.70
C GLN A 47 -7.68 -4.35 -23.35
N PRO A 48 -8.31 -5.36 -22.72
CA PRO A 48 -7.75 -6.06 -21.57
C PRO A 48 -6.31 -6.53 -21.82
N GLY A 49 -5.48 -6.48 -20.78
CA GLY A 49 -4.07 -6.84 -20.87
C GLY A 49 -3.16 -5.75 -21.43
N ALA A 50 -3.65 -4.52 -21.63
CA ALA A 50 -2.81 -3.39 -21.99
C ALA A 50 -1.67 -3.22 -20.97
N ASP A 51 -0.44 -3.22 -21.48
CA ASP A 51 0.79 -3.12 -20.71
C ASP A 51 1.35 -1.69 -20.71
N ASP A 52 2.53 -1.51 -20.12
CA ASP A 52 3.22 -0.21 -20.07
C ASP A 52 3.37 0.41 -21.46
N THR A 53 3.75 -0.39 -22.47
CA THR A 53 3.99 0.10 -23.83
C THR A 53 2.71 0.70 -24.41
N LYS A 54 1.61 -0.06 -24.34
CA LYS A 54 0.34 0.38 -24.90
C LYS A 54 -0.23 1.57 -24.13
N TYR A 55 -0.22 1.50 -22.81
CA TYR A 55 -0.79 2.55 -21.96
C TYR A 55 -0.03 3.87 -22.13
N LEU A 56 1.31 3.83 -22.13
CA LEU A 56 2.14 5.03 -22.24
C LEU A 56 2.02 5.68 -23.63
N ALA A 57 1.92 4.90 -24.71
CA ALA A 57 1.68 5.44 -26.04
C ALA A 57 0.33 6.17 -26.12
N THR A 58 -0.73 5.58 -25.57
CA THR A 58 -2.05 6.21 -25.50
C THR A 58 -2.04 7.45 -24.59
N LEU A 59 -1.29 7.42 -23.49
CA LEU A 59 -1.11 8.58 -22.63
C LEU A 59 -0.43 9.73 -23.39
N ASP A 60 0.56 9.48 -24.25
CA ASP A 60 1.19 10.53 -25.05
C ASP A 60 0.20 11.21 -26.00
N GLU A 61 -0.67 10.43 -26.65
CA GLU A 61 -1.74 10.96 -27.50
C GLU A 61 -2.74 11.82 -26.70
N ALA A 62 -3.16 11.33 -25.54
CA ALA A 62 -4.04 12.06 -24.63
C ALA A 62 -3.40 13.38 -24.17
N LEU A 63 -2.13 13.34 -23.75
CA LEU A 63 -1.39 14.53 -23.31
C LEU A 63 -1.13 15.52 -24.45
N ALA A 64 -0.94 15.05 -25.69
CA ALA A 64 -0.87 15.93 -26.86
C ALA A 64 -2.18 16.72 -27.05
N ARG A 65 -3.33 16.08 -26.81
CA ARG A 65 -4.63 16.75 -26.85
C ARG A 65 -4.80 17.76 -25.73
N VAL A 66 -4.38 17.42 -24.51
CA VAL A 66 -4.35 18.35 -23.36
C VAL A 66 -3.49 19.57 -23.68
N ARG A 67 -2.29 19.39 -24.26
CA ARG A 67 -1.42 20.50 -24.67
C ARG A 67 -2.08 21.41 -25.71
N ARG A 68 -2.78 20.82 -26.70
CA ARG A 68 -3.48 21.60 -27.74
C ARG A 68 -4.65 22.40 -27.17
N PHE A 69 -5.34 21.89 -26.16
CA PHE A 69 -6.41 22.60 -25.46
C PHE A 69 -5.88 23.76 -24.60
N ALA A 70 -4.60 23.72 -24.22
CA ALA A 70 -3.92 24.75 -23.44
C ALA A 70 -4.69 25.16 -22.15
N PRO A 71 -5.03 24.20 -21.26
CA PRO A 71 -5.80 24.49 -20.06
C PRO A 71 -5.01 25.35 -19.07
N ARG A 72 -5.75 26.14 -18.28
CA ARG A 72 -5.16 26.95 -17.20
C ARG A 72 -4.78 26.13 -15.97
N PHE A 73 -5.51 25.05 -15.71
CA PHE A 73 -5.26 24.08 -14.65
C PHE A 73 -5.67 22.69 -15.12
N PHE A 74 -5.06 21.66 -14.54
CA PHE A 74 -5.29 20.26 -14.87
C PHE A 74 -5.90 19.55 -13.66
N VAL A 75 -6.97 18.78 -13.88
CA VAL A 75 -7.54 17.90 -12.86
C VAL A 75 -7.29 16.47 -13.30
N LEU A 76 -6.58 15.71 -12.48
CA LEU A 76 -6.27 14.30 -12.72
C LEU A 76 -7.09 13.44 -11.77
N SER A 77 -8.09 12.74 -12.31
CA SER A 77 -8.73 11.60 -11.66
C SER A 77 -7.80 10.38 -11.73
N LEU A 78 -7.14 10.07 -10.62
CA LEU A 78 -6.08 9.06 -10.54
C LEU A 78 -6.62 7.74 -9.95
N GLY A 79 -6.75 6.74 -10.81
CA GLY A 79 -7.03 5.35 -10.43
C GLY A 79 -5.75 4.51 -10.41
N PHE A 80 -5.59 3.66 -9.39
CA PHE A 80 -4.53 2.65 -9.30
C PHE A 80 -4.98 1.26 -9.74
N ASP A 81 -6.24 1.11 -10.15
CA ASP A 81 -6.82 -0.10 -10.71
C ASP A 81 -6.32 -0.45 -12.11
N ILE A 82 -5.51 0.40 -12.74
CA ILE A 82 -4.77 0.06 -13.97
C ILE A 82 -3.56 -0.85 -13.73
N MET A 83 -3.17 -1.03 -12.46
CA MET A 83 -1.96 -1.73 -12.08
C MET A 83 -2.13 -3.24 -12.16
N ARG A 84 -1.04 -3.93 -12.51
CA ARG A 84 -0.98 -5.39 -12.54
C ARG A 84 -1.45 -6.00 -11.22
N GLY A 85 -2.45 -6.87 -11.31
CA GLY A 85 -2.98 -7.62 -10.18
C GLY A 85 -3.94 -6.84 -9.29
N ASP A 86 -4.39 -5.65 -9.71
CA ASP A 86 -5.58 -5.07 -9.11
C ASP A 86 -6.82 -5.92 -9.43
N PRO A 87 -7.70 -6.22 -8.47
CA PRO A 87 -8.81 -7.15 -8.67
C PRO A 87 -9.94 -6.63 -9.57
N THR A 88 -10.04 -5.30 -9.78
CA THR A 88 -11.09 -4.72 -10.64
C THR A 88 -10.55 -4.30 -12.01
N GLY A 89 -9.23 -4.15 -12.11
CA GLY A 89 -8.51 -3.74 -13.31
C GLY A 89 -8.37 -4.84 -14.35
N THR A 90 -8.39 -4.46 -15.62
CA THR A 90 -8.05 -5.38 -16.73
C THR A 90 -6.67 -5.12 -17.32
N PHE A 91 -5.96 -4.09 -16.86
CA PHE A 91 -4.64 -3.71 -17.36
C PHE A 91 -3.52 -4.34 -16.54
N VAL A 92 -2.30 -4.34 -17.10
CA VAL A 92 -1.13 -4.97 -16.49
C VAL A 92 0.04 -3.99 -16.34
N VAL A 93 -0.28 -2.72 -16.10
CA VAL A 93 0.69 -1.64 -15.88
C VAL A 93 1.60 -1.98 -14.70
N SER A 94 2.90 -1.82 -14.90
CA SER A 94 3.93 -2.10 -13.89
C SER A 94 4.20 -0.88 -13.00
N THR A 95 4.96 -1.09 -11.92
CA THR A 95 5.43 0.00 -11.05
C THR A 95 6.30 1.00 -11.81
N ARG A 96 7.10 0.53 -12.78
CA ARG A 96 7.87 1.38 -13.70
C ARG A 96 6.94 2.18 -14.61
N GLY A 97 5.90 1.54 -15.15
CA GLY A 97 4.86 2.20 -15.95
C GLY A 97 4.19 3.33 -15.19
N MET A 98 3.77 3.08 -13.95
CA MET A 98 3.15 4.08 -13.08
C MET A 98 4.06 5.28 -12.80
N ARG A 99 5.36 5.05 -12.57
CA ARG A 99 6.35 6.13 -12.44
C ARG A 99 6.46 6.95 -13.72
N GLU A 100 6.47 6.30 -14.88
CA GLU A 100 6.55 6.99 -16.17
C GLU A 100 5.28 7.78 -16.49
N ILE A 101 4.10 7.27 -16.12
CA ILE A 101 2.82 8.00 -16.17
C ILE A 101 2.94 9.31 -15.39
N GLY A 102 3.36 9.22 -14.12
CA GLY A 102 3.59 10.40 -13.29
C GLY A 102 4.57 11.40 -13.93
N ALA A 103 5.70 10.92 -14.45
CA ALA A 103 6.71 11.76 -15.09
C ALA A 103 6.22 12.43 -16.38
N ARG A 104 5.37 11.78 -17.17
CA ARG A 104 4.79 12.37 -18.40
C ARG A 104 3.74 13.43 -18.09
N ILE A 105 2.91 13.18 -17.08
CA ILE A 105 1.91 14.16 -16.63
C ILE A 105 2.61 15.36 -15.98
N GLY A 106 3.57 15.15 -15.07
CA GLY A 106 4.35 16.23 -14.46
C GLY A 106 5.10 17.10 -15.49
N ARG A 107 5.49 16.51 -16.64
CA ARG A 107 6.09 17.25 -17.76
C ARG A 107 5.17 18.31 -18.37
N LEU A 108 3.85 18.25 -18.18
CA LEU A 108 2.93 19.33 -18.57
C LEU A 108 3.25 20.66 -17.87
N GLY A 109 3.71 20.63 -16.62
CA GLY A 109 4.05 21.84 -15.86
C GLY A 109 2.85 22.74 -15.55
N LEU A 110 1.64 22.19 -15.48
CA LEU A 110 0.41 22.90 -15.18
C LEU A 110 0.08 22.86 -13.68
N PRO A 111 -0.62 23.86 -13.12
CA PRO A 111 -1.26 23.74 -11.82
C PRO A 111 -2.19 22.52 -11.84
N THR A 112 -1.88 21.51 -11.02
CA THR A 112 -2.53 20.20 -11.09
C THR A 112 -3.20 19.84 -9.78
N LEU A 113 -4.51 19.59 -9.82
CA LEU A 113 -5.25 18.93 -8.75
C LEU A 113 -5.31 17.43 -9.06
N ILE A 114 -4.85 16.61 -8.13
CA ILE A 114 -4.89 15.15 -8.24
C ILE A 114 -5.98 14.66 -7.29
N VAL A 115 -6.97 13.96 -7.83
CA VAL A 115 -8.12 13.41 -7.11
C VAL A 115 -7.99 11.89 -7.12
N GLN A 116 -8.00 11.28 -5.95
CA GLN A 116 -7.94 9.82 -5.82
C GLN A 116 -9.27 9.21 -6.28
N GLU A 117 -9.19 8.20 -7.14
CA GLU A 117 -10.34 7.40 -7.61
C GLU A 117 -10.13 5.91 -7.22
N GLY A 118 -10.28 4.99 -8.18
CA GLY A 118 -10.13 3.55 -7.98
C GLY A 118 -8.72 3.09 -7.57
N GLY A 119 -8.61 1.79 -7.25
CA GLY A 119 -7.41 1.17 -6.70
C GLY A 119 -7.78 0.32 -5.51
N TYR A 120 -7.95 -0.98 -5.75
CA TYR A 120 -8.61 -1.89 -4.82
C TYR A 120 -7.67 -2.97 -4.30
N ARG A 121 -6.45 -3.06 -4.86
CA ARG A 121 -5.34 -3.76 -4.22
C ARG A 121 -4.72 -2.88 -3.12
N VAL A 122 -5.45 -2.73 -2.01
CA VAL A 122 -5.10 -1.88 -0.86
C VAL A 122 -3.66 -2.10 -0.37
N ARG A 123 -3.20 -3.35 -0.34
CA ARG A 123 -1.83 -3.72 0.07
C ARG A 123 -0.72 -3.12 -0.81
N ALA A 124 -1.01 -2.79 -2.08
CA ALA A 124 -0.04 -2.21 -3.02
C ALA A 124 -0.31 -0.72 -3.31
N LEU A 125 -1.40 -0.15 -2.80
CA LEU A 125 -1.86 1.19 -3.14
C LEU A 125 -0.84 2.27 -2.77
N GLY A 126 -0.25 2.18 -1.57
CA GLY A 126 0.76 3.12 -1.10
C GLY A 126 2.03 3.10 -1.97
N SER A 127 2.53 1.91 -2.31
CA SER A 127 3.69 1.75 -3.20
C SER A 127 3.38 2.29 -4.61
N ASN A 128 2.20 1.97 -5.17
CA ASN A 128 1.79 2.47 -6.48
C ASN A 128 1.69 4.01 -6.50
N ALA A 129 1.11 4.60 -5.46
CA ALA A 129 1.04 6.04 -5.28
C ALA A 129 2.44 6.67 -5.19
N ARG A 130 3.35 6.09 -4.41
CA ARG A 130 4.74 6.55 -4.33
C ARG A 130 5.41 6.58 -5.70
N HIS A 131 5.25 5.54 -6.52
CA HIS A 131 5.86 5.48 -7.86
C HIS A 131 5.32 6.60 -8.76
N PHE A 132 4.00 6.78 -8.77
CA PHE A 132 3.36 7.88 -9.49
C PHE A 132 3.91 9.24 -9.04
N PHE A 133 3.84 9.55 -7.75
CA PHE A 133 4.23 10.86 -7.21
C PHE A 133 5.74 11.11 -7.34
N ALA A 134 6.59 10.09 -7.22
CA ALA A 134 8.03 10.22 -7.47
C ALA A 134 8.32 10.56 -8.94
N GLY A 135 7.55 10.00 -9.89
CA GLY A 135 7.62 10.39 -11.29
C GLY A 135 7.14 11.81 -11.52
N PHE A 136 5.98 12.15 -10.97
CA PHE A 136 5.36 13.48 -11.09
C PHE A 136 6.25 14.59 -10.53
N ALA A 137 6.80 14.39 -9.33
CA ALA A 137 7.65 15.34 -8.64
C ALA A 137 9.05 15.49 -9.26
N ALA A 138 9.52 14.59 -10.12
CA ALA A 138 10.87 14.64 -10.69
C ALA A 138 11.17 15.94 -11.47
N LYS A 139 10.15 16.68 -11.92
CA LYS A 139 10.28 18.00 -12.56
C LYS A 139 10.06 19.17 -11.58
N HIS A 140 9.36 18.92 -10.48
CA HIS A 140 9.18 19.89 -9.40
C HIS A 140 10.41 19.77 -8.49
N GLY A 141 11.45 20.56 -8.76
CA GLY A 141 12.61 20.67 -7.85
C GLY A 141 12.17 20.91 -6.40
N PRO A 142 13.05 20.71 -5.40
CA PRO A 142 12.65 20.64 -3.99
C PRO A 142 12.06 21.96 -3.50
N ALA A 143 10.75 22.13 -3.66
CA ALA A 143 9.98 23.12 -2.94
C ALA A 143 9.60 22.46 -1.62
N PHE A 144 10.55 22.44 -0.67
CA PHE A 144 10.43 22.37 0.79
C PHE A 144 11.78 21.91 1.34
N GLY A 145 12.55 22.86 1.87
CA GLY A 145 13.89 22.63 2.39
C GLY A 145 13.90 21.80 3.67
N ALA A 146 14.62 20.68 3.66
CA ALA A 146 15.07 20.00 4.86
C ALA A 146 16.58 20.25 5.04
N ARG A 147 16.97 20.84 6.18
CA ARG A 147 18.39 20.99 6.58
C ARG A 147 18.96 19.63 6.99
N PRO A 148 20.19 19.27 6.58
CA PRO A 148 20.86 18.08 7.10
C PRO A 148 21.52 18.40 8.45
N VAL A 149 21.46 17.44 9.38
CA VAL A 149 22.33 17.38 10.56
C VAL A 149 22.97 15.99 10.59
N ALA A 150 24.30 15.97 10.72
CA ALA A 150 25.12 14.78 10.96
C ALA A 150 26.28 15.18 11.90
N PRO A 151 27.11 14.25 12.38
CA PRO A 151 26.80 13.05 13.18
C PRO A 151 27.75 12.91 14.41
N ALA A 152 27.49 12.00 15.37
CA ALA A 152 28.48 11.32 16.26
C ALA A 152 27.72 10.34 17.19
N VAL A 153 28.22 9.20 17.68
CA VAL A 153 29.58 8.82 18.08
C VAL A 153 29.79 7.27 18.12
N SER A 154 31.04 6.89 17.85
CA SER A 154 31.86 5.69 18.12
C SER A 154 31.34 4.41 18.79
N ALA A 155 31.82 3.29 18.24
CA ALA A 155 31.85 1.94 18.80
C ALA A 155 32.95 1.72 19.86
N GLY A 156 32.71 0.80 20.80
CA GLY A 156 33.72 0.21 21.69
C GLY A 156 33.39 -1.28 21.96
N PRO A 157 34.38 -2.20 22.05
CA PRO A 157 34.15 -3.64 22.16
C PRO A 157 34.17 -4.13 23.63
N GLY A 158 33.35 -5.13 23.98
CA GLY A 158 33.43 -5.74 25.32
C GLY A 158 32.38 -6.78 25.69
N ARG A 159 32.70 -8.05 25.40
CA ARG A 159 32.32 -9.35 26.03
C ARG A 159 30.91 -9.63 26.60
N ALA A 160 30.45 -10.82 26.18
CA ALA A 160 29.27 -11.60 26.53
C ALA A 160 28.86 -11.66 28.01
N SER A 161 27.60 -11.29 28.26
CA SER A 161 26.80 -11.57 29.45
C SER A 161 25.36 -11.80 28.99
N ARG A 162 24.58 -12.66 29.67
CA ARG A 162 23.20 -13.05 29.29
C ARG A 162 22.40 -11.84 28.79
N ARG A 163 22.15 -11.79 27.47
CA ARG A 163 21.78 -10.54 26.78
C ARG A 163 20.38 -10.09 27.20
N ALA A 164 20.31 -8.91 27.81
CA ALA A 164 19.06 -8.30 28.27
C ALA A 164 18.08 -8.11 27.11
N GLU A 165 16.82 -8.46 27.33
CA GLU A 165 15.74 -8.16 26.40
C GLU A 165 15.43 -6.66 26.44
N VAL A 166 15.38 -6.03 25.27
CA VAL A 166 14.99 -4.63 25.14
C VAL A 166 13.68 -4.56 24.35
N TRP A 167 12.68 -3.89 24.94
CA TRP A 167 11.36 -3.70 24.32
C TRP A 167 11.22 -2.26 23.82
N ARG A 168 10.78 -2.09 22.57
CA ARG A 168 10.47 -0.79 21.98
C ARG A 168 9.05 -0.77 21.42
N GLU A 169 8.37 0.37 21.55
CA GLU A 169 7.07 0.65 20.92
C GLU A 169 7.23 1.66 19.76
N PHE A 170 8.40 1.66 19.12
CA PHE A 170 8.75 2.51 17.99
C PHE A 170 9.79 1.81 17.13
N VAL A 171 9.87 2.24 15.87
CA VAL A 171 10.88 1.81 14.90
C VAL A 171 11.80 2.97 14.51
N ARG A 172 13.01 2.61 14.09
CA ARG A 172 14.05 3.49 13.56
C ARG A 172 14.25 3.17 12.09
N GLU A 173 14.79 4.10 11.31
CA GLU A 173 15.12 3.86 9.89
C GLU A 173 16.02 2.63 9.73
N ALA A 174 16.98 2.45 10.65
CA ALA A 174 17.89 1.31 10.68
C ALA A 174 17.20 -0.05 10.97
N ASP A 175 15.93 -0.07 11.39
CA ASP A 175 15.20 -1.31 11.67
C ASP A 175 14.60 -1.94 10.41
N ALA A 176 14.49 -1.20 9.30
CA ALA A 176 13.81 -1.67 8.10
C ALA A 176 14.47 -2.94 7.52
N GLN A 177 15.80 -2.92 7.33
CA GLN A 177 16.52 -4.11 6.84
C GLN A 177 16.52 -5.28 7.84
N PRO A 178 16.81 -5.09 9.14
CA PRO A 178 16.70 -6.16 10.13
C PRO A 178 15.31 -6.81 10.23
N ILE A 179 14.22 -6.04 10.01
CA ILE A 179 12.85 -6.56 9.95
C ILE A 179 12.65 -7.38 8.67
N ARG A 180 13.11 -6.90 7.50
CA ARG A 180 13.10 -7.69 6.25
C ARG A 180 13.80 -9.03 6.44
N ASP A 181 15.00 -9.01 7.01
CA ASP A 181 15.80 -10.22 7.24
C ASP A 181 15.10 -11.20 8.20
N LEU A 182 14.47 -10.67 9.26
CA LEU A 182 13.71 -11.48 10.21
C LEU A 182 12.52 -12.17 9.53
N VAL A 183 11.72 -11.40 8.79
CA VAL A 183 10.54 -11.89 8.07
C VAL A 183 10.96 -12.94 7.06
N ALA A 184 11.99 -12.66 6.25
CA ALA A 184 12.55 -13.60 5.29
C ALA A 184 12.99 -14.92 5.94
N ALA A 185 13.67 -14.84 7.09
CA ALA A 185 14.16 -16.02 7.81
C ALA A 185 13.04 -16.96 8.28
N THR A 186 11.80 -16.48 8.45
CA THR A 186 10.68 -17.35 8.85
C THR A 186 10.26 -18.33 7.74
N GLY A 187 10.56 -18.03 6.47
CA GLY A 187 10.18 -18.87 5.33
C GLY A 187 8.69 -18.82 4.93
N PHE A 188 7.87 -18.02 5.61
CA PHE A 188 6.42 -17.95 5.35
C PHE A 188 6.03 -16.85 4.34
N PHE A 189 6.90 -15.86 4.14
CA PHE A 189 6.61 -14.65 3.39
C PHE A 189 7.23 -14.68 1.98
N SER A 190 6.48 -14.20 1.01
CA SER A 190 6.94 -13.92 -0.35
C SER A 190 7.93 -12.74 -0.40
N ALA A 191 8.63 -12.58 -1.53
CA ALA A 191 9.53 -11.45 -1.74
C ALA A 191 8.82 -10.09 -1.60
N ASP A 192 7.59 -9.98 -2.11
CA ASP A 192 6.77 -8.78 -1.99
C ASP A 192 6.39 -8.49 -0.54
N GLU A 193 6.03 -9.54 0.22
CA GLU A 193 5.74 -9.43 1.65
C GLU A 193 6.96 -9.00 2.46
N ILE A 194 8.13 -9.56 2.18
CA ILE A 194 9.38 -9.13 2.83
C ILE A 194 9.65 -7.65 2.55
N ALA A 195 9.48 -7.21 1.30
CA ALA A 195 9.66 -5.80 0.94
C ALA A 195 8.69 -4.89 1.73
N ILE A 196 7.40 -5.26 1.77
CA ILE A 196 6.36 -4.53 2.51
C ILE A 196 6.72 -4.38 3.99
N ALA A 197 7.21 -5.44 4.65
CA ALA A 197 7.55 -5.38 6.07
C ALA A 197 8.55 -4.25 6.41
N GLY A 198 9.54 -4.00 5.54
CA GLY A 198 10.46 -2.88 5.70
C GLY A 198 9.91 -1.55 5.21
N GLU A 199 9.05 -1.53 4.18
CA GLU A 199 8.39 -0.30 3.72
C GLU A 199 7.48 0.29 4.82
N LEU A 200 6.76 -0.54 5.58
CA LEU A 200 5.94 -0.08 6.71
C LEU A 200 6.77 0.61 7.79
N VAL A 201 8.00 0.13 8.02
CA VAL A 201 8.96 0.76 8.95
C VAL A 201 9.38 2.13 8.42
N GLU A 202 9.80 2.20 7.16
CA GLU A 202 10.22 3.44 6.50
C GLU A 202 9.08 4.47 6.52
N GLU A 203 7.86 4.03 6.23
CA GLU A 203 6.68 4.90 6.22
C GLU A 203 6.38 5.46 7.62
N ARG A 204 6.44 4.62 8.66
CA ARG A 204 6.23 5.06 10.04
C ARG A 204 7.30 6.04 10.51
N VAL A 205 8.55 5.84 10.11
CA VAL A 205 9.66 6.76 10.39
C VAL A 205 9.45 8.10 9.68
N GLN A 206 9.06 8.07 8.41
CA GLN A 206 8.89 9.28 7.59
C GLN A 206 7.65 10.10 7.98
N LYS A 207 6.51 9.46 8.20
CA LYS A 207 5.22 10.14 8.42
C LYS A 207 4.82 10.27 9.88
N GLY A 208 5.54 9.62 10.80
CA GLY A 208 5.12 9.56 12.19
C GLY A 208 3.79 8.81 12.34
N ARG A 209 2.99 9.17 13.36
CA ARG A 209 1.74 8.46 13.69
C ARG A 209 0.69 8.52 12.57
N VAL A 210 0.78 9.50 11.68
CA VAL A 210 -0.16 9.69 10.56
C VAL A 210 -0.05 8.54 9.53
N SER A 211 1.02 7.73 9.55
CA SER A 211 1.07 6.53 8.72
C SER A 211 0.01 5.49 9.08
N GLY A 212 -0.54 5.53 10.29
CA GLY A 212 -1.48 4.52 10.79
C GLY A 212 -0.82 3.21 11.23
N TYR A 213 0.51 3.09 11.11
CA TYR A 213 1.26 1.89 11.51
C TYR A 213 1.94 2.08 12.86
N GLU A 214 1.74 1.15 13.78
CA GLU A 214 2.38 1.11 15.08
C GLU A 214 3.11 -0.22 15.27
N PHE A 215 4.14 -0.20 16.11
CA PHE A 215 5.09 -1.31 16.23
C PHE A 215 5.36 -1.66 17.68
N VAL A 216 5.54 -2.96 17.93
CA VAL A 216 6.23 -3.49 19.11
C VAL A 216 7.44 -4.27 18.63
N VAL A 217 8.63 -3.94 19.10
CA VAL A 217 9.90 -4.57 18.72
C VAL A 217 10.55 -5.16 19.97
N LEU A 218 10.91 -6.44 19.90
CA LEU A 218 11.73 -7.13 20.90
C LEU A 218 13.14 -7.27 20.34
N GLU A 219 14.13 -6.73 21.05
CA GLU A 219 15.54 -6.96 20.79
C GLU A 219 16.12 -7.94 21.81
N GLN A 220 16.88 -8.91 21.31
CA GLN A 220 17.76 -9.76 22.08
C GLN A 220 19.10 -9.77 21.37
N ALA A 221 20.18 -9.77 22.14
CA ALA A 221 21.50 -10.01 21.56
C ALA A 221 21.91 -9.00 20.47
N ASP A 222 21.50 -7.73 20.64
CA ASP A 222 21.71 -6.62 19.69
C ASP A 222 21.06 -6.87 18.32
N ARG A 223 20.01 -7.69 18.29
CA ARG A 223 19.22 -8.02 17.10
C ARG A 223 17.74 -8.02 17.44
N ILE A 224 16.89 -7.68 16.48
CA ILE A 224 15.43 -7.76 16.66
C ILE A 224 15.03 -9.24 16.77
N ALA A 225 14.71 -9.80 17.93
CA ALA A 225 14.28 -11.20 18.05
C ALA A 225 12.87 -11.44 17.50
N GLY A 226 12.02 -10.41 17.56
CA GLY A 226 10.65 -10.46 17.05
C GLY A 226 10.01 -9.08 17.02
N TYR A 227 8.92 -8.95 16.27
CA TYR A 227 8.15 -7.72 16.23
C TYR A 227 6.67 -7.99 15.93
N ALA A 228 5.84 -7.01 16.24
CA ALA A 228 4.48 -6.90 15.71
C ALA A 228 4.29 -5.53 15.05
N CYS A 229 3.48 -5.50 14.00
CA CYS A 229 3.00 -4.31 13.31
C CYS A 229 1.48 -4.33 13.31
N PHE A 230 0.85 -3.22 13.68
CA PHE A 230 -0.59 -3.08 13.81
C PHE A 230 -1.05 -1.64 13.55
N GLY A 231 -2.35 -1.41 13.41
CA GLY A 231 -2.89 -0.08 13.14
C GLY A 231 -4.40 -0.01 13.32
N GLU A 232 -4.91 1.20 13.48
CA GLU A 232 -6.36 1.45 13.47
C GLU A 232 -6.90 1.29 12.06
N ILE A 233 -8.06 0.64 11.93
CA ILE A 233 -8.74 0.47 10.63
C ILE A 233 -9.41 1.81 10.28
N PRO A 234 -9.00 2.49 9.20
CA PRO A 234 -9.55 3.78 8.84
C PRO A 234 -11.08 3.72 8.66
N GLY A 235 -11.79 4.64 9.30
CA GLY A 235 -13.26 4.71 9.24
C GLY A 235 -13.99 3.75 10.17
N ALA A 236 -13.28 2.89 10.93
CA ALA A 236 -13.88 2.06 11.96
C ALA A 236 -13.55 2.62 13.34
N GLU A 237 -14.57 2.77 14.20
CA GLU A 237 -14.37 3.31 15.54
C GLU A 237 -13.78 2.23 16.48
N GLY A 238 -12.50 2.32 16.81
CA GLY A 238 -11.86 1.42 17.78
C GLY A 238 -11.64 -0.01 17.27
N SER A 239 -11.57 -0.22 15.96
CA SER A 239 -11.19 -1.50 15.35
C SER A 239 -9.78 -1.42 14.79
N PHE A 240 -8.97 -2.46 15.03
CA PHE A 240 -7.56 -2.48 14.68
C PHE A 240 -7.20 -3.74 13.91
N ASP A 241 -6.24 -3.64 12.99
CA ASP A 241 -5.60 -4.77 12.37
C ASP A 241 -4.27 -5.07 13.06
N LEU A 242 -4.07 -6.33 13.44
CA LEU A 242 -2.74 -6.91 13.65
C LEU A 242 -2.23 -7.36 12.28
N TYR A 243 -1.47 -6.49 11.62
CA TYR A 243 -0.97 -6.76 10.29
C TYR A 243 0.05 -7.93 10.30
N TRP A 244 1.04 -7.87 11.19
CA TRP A 244 2.14 -8.84 11.23
C TRP A 244 2.54 -9.12 12.66
N ILE A 245 2.89 -10.38 12.92
CA ILE A 245 3.70 -10.79 14.06
C ILE A 245 4.72 -11.80 13.57
N ALA A 246 5.99 -11.57 13.87
CA ALA A 246 7.07 -12.45 13.43
C ALA A 246 8.13 -12.59 14.51
N VAL A 247 8.69 -13.79 14.62
CA VAL A 247 9.76 -14.14 15.56
C VAL A 247 10.82 -14.89 14.78
N ARG A 248 12.09 -14.55 14.99
CA ARG A 248 13.21 -15.26 14.36
C ARG A 248 13.14 -16.76 14.64
N PRO A 249 13.40 -17.64 13.65
CA PRO A 249 13.35 -19.10 13.83
C PRO A 249 14.09 -19.61 15.07
N GLU A 250 15.31 -19.11 15.32
CA GLU A 250 16.16 -19.49 16.45
C GLU A 250 15.60 -19.06 17.83
N ALA A 251 14.63 -18.15 17.85
CA ALA A 251 13.97 -17.65 19.05
C ALA A 251 12.52 -18.15 19.19
N GLN A 252 12.04 -18.97 18.25
CA GLN A 252 10.72 -19.61 18.32
C GLN A 252 10.67 -20.70 19.40
N GLY A 253 9.45 -21.09 19.81
CA GLY A 253 9.23 -22.08 20.86
C GLY A 253 9.46 -21.58 22.30
N GLN A 254 9.95 -20.35 22.47
CA GLN A 254 10.25 -19.76 23.79
C GLN A 254 9.13 -18.84 24.31
N GLY A 255 7.94 -18.89 23.71
CA GLY A 255 6.80 -18.05 24.09
C GLY A 255 6.90 -16.58 23.65
N LEU A 256 7.92 -16.19 22.88
CA LEU A 256 8.11 -14.80 22.44
C LEU A 256 6.94 -14.25 21.62
N GLY A 257 6.35 -15.05 20.74
CA GLY A 257 5.18 -14.65 19.95
C GLY A 257 4.00 -14.25 20.85
N GLN A 258 3.73 -15.00 21.91
CA GLN A 258 2.66 -14.67 22.87
C GLN A 258 2.95 -13.35 23.60
N ARG A 259 4.20 -13.13 24.00
CA ARG A 259 4.63 -11.92 24.71
C ARG A 259 4.57 -10.68 23.82
N ILE A 260 5.00 -10.80 22.57
CA ILE A 260 4.90 -9.74 21.56
C ILE A 260 3.43 -9.41 21.29
N LEU A 261 2.59 -10.42 21.06
CA LEU A 261 1.15 -10.23 20.85
C LEU A 261 0.50 -9.54 22.05
N SER A 262 0.78 -10.00 23.27
CA SER A 262 0.20 -9.42 24.49
C SER A 262 0.58 -7.95 24.65
N ARG A 263 1.79 -7.57 24.23
CA ARG A 263 2.26 -6.19 24.28
C ARG A 263 1.68 -5.32 23.17
N ALA A 264 1.48 -5.88 21.98
CA ALA A 264 0.75 -5.23 20.89
C ALA A 264 -0.72 -4.98 21.29
N GLU A 265 -1.42 -5.98 21.84
CA GLU A 265 -2.78 -5.82 22.37
C GLU A 265 -2.82 -4.78 23.51
N GLY A 266 -1.81 -4.74 24.37
CA GLY A 266 -1.69 -3.70 25.41
C GLY A 266 -1.55 -2.30 24.83
N ALA A 267 -0.77 -2.13 23.76
CA ALA A 267 -0.63 -0.86 23.04
C ALA A 267 -1.95 -0.47 22.34
N MET A 268 -2.61 -1.42 21.66
CA MET A 268 -3.92 -1.23 21.03
C MET A 268 -4.98 -0.77 22.05
N ARG A 269 -5.05 -1.38 23.26
CA ARG A 269 -5.98 -0.93 24.32
C ARG A 269 -5.76 0.53 24.71
N ARG A 270 -4.50 0.95 24.88
CA ARG A 270 -4.16 2.35 25.19
C ARG A 270 -4.57 3.32 24.08
N MET A 271 -4.77 2.82 22.86
CA MET A 271 -5.26 3.57 21.70
C MET A 271 -6.79 3.48 21.54
N GLY A 272 -7.52 2.89 22.48
CA GLY A 272 -8.98 2.77 22.41
C GLY A 272 -9.48 1.59 21.57
N CYS A 273 -8.63 0.61 21.28
CA CYS A 273 -9.04 -0.59 20.56
C CYS A 273 -10.05 -1.41 21.37
N ARG A 274 -11.19 -1.72 20.73
CA ARG A 274 -12.24 -2.62 21.21
C ARG A 274 -12.19 -3.97 20.50
N LEU A 275 -11.74 -3.99 19.24
CA LEU A 275 -11.75 -5.19 18.41
C LEU A 275 -10.49 -5.26 17.55
N VAL A 276 -9.77 -6.38 17.63
CA VAL A 276 -8.57 -6.65 16.82
C VAL A 276 -8.88 -7.72 15.81
N TYR A 277 -8.47 -7.48 14.57
CA TYR A 277 -8.50 -8.44 13.48
C TYR A 277 -7.09 -8.91 13.13
N ALA A 278 -6.94 -10.18 12.77
CA ALA A 278 -5.68 -10.75 12.32
C ALA A 278 -5.95 -11.69 11.13
N ASP A 279 -5.29 -11.41 10.01
CA ASP A 279 -5.46 -12.18 8.78
C ASP A 279 -4.36 -13.23 8.64
N THR A 280 -4.70 -14.41 8.12
CA THR A 280 -3.74 -15.46 7.79
C THR A 280 -4.22 -16.35 6.65
N SER A 281 -3.31 -17.09 6.03
CA SER A 281 -3.62 -18.09 5.01
C SER A 281 -4.40 -19.30 5.56
N GLY A 282 -5.27 -19.85 4.72
CA GLY A 282 -6.00 -21.09 4.93
C GLY A 282 -5.19 -22.36 4.66
N ARG A 283 -3.99 -22.24 4.06
CA ARG A 283 -3.15 -23.40 3.69
C ARG A 283 -2.77 -24.27 4.90
N PRO A 284 -2.48 -25.57 4.70
CA PRO A 284 -2.12 -26.48 5.79
C PRO A 284 -0.88 -26.06 6.59
N ASP A 285 0.13 -25.48 5.93
CA ASP A 285 1.36 -24.97 6.54
C ASP A 285 1.12 -23.79 7.50
N TYR A 286 -0.03 -23.10 7.38
CA TYR A 286 -0.45 -22.02 8.30
C TYR A 286 -1.32 -22.50 9.47
N ALA A 287 -1.57 -23.81 9.61
CA ALA A 287 -2.31 -24.36 10.75
C ALA A 287 -1.71 -23.97 12.12
N PRO A 288 -0.36 -23.93 12.31
CA PRO A 288 0.24 -23.46 13.57
C PRO A 288 -0.10 -22.00 13.89
N THR A 289 -0.11 -21.12 12.89
CA THR A 289 -0.47 -19.70 13.02
C THR A 289 -1.94 -19.53 13.42
N ARG A 290 -2.85 -20.26 12.76
CA ARG A 290 -4.27 -20.29 13.15
C ARG A 290 -4.45 -20.80 14.57
N GLY A 291 -3.77 -21.89 14.93
CA GLY A 291 -3.78 -22.42 16.29
C GLY A 291 -3.22 -21.45 17.34
N PHE A 292 -2.22 -20.65 16.97
CA PHE A 292 -1.69 -19.59 17.81
C PHE A 292 -2.76 -18.53 18.13
N TYR A 293 -3.47 -18.02 17.11
CA TYR A 293 -4.54 -17.04 17.32
C TYR A 293 -5.68 -17.61 18.18
N VAL A 294 -6.10 -18.86 17.93
CA VAL A 294 -7.12 -19.53 18.76
C VAL A 294 -6.69 -19.61 20.22
N ARG A 295 -5.46 -20.04 20.51
CA ARG A 295 -4.92 -20.09 21.89
C ARG A 295 -4.77 -18.71 22.52
N ALA A 296 -4.52 -17.68 21.72
CA ALA A 296 -4.47 -16.30 22.17
C ALA A 296 -5.87 -15.69 22.41
N GLY A 297 -6.95 -16.44 22.20
CA GLY A 297 -8.33 -16.01 22.46
C GLY A 297 -9.02 -15.34 21.26
N TYR A 298 -8.42 -15.40 20.07
CA TYR A 298 -9.10 -14.99 18.84
C TYR A 298 -10.05 -16.07 18.36
N ARG A 299 -11.11 -15.67 17.67
CA ARG A 299 -12.07 -16.56 17.01
C ARG A 299 -12.05 -16.32 15.51
N GLU A 300 -12.22 -17.37 14.72
CA GLU A 300 -12.41 -17.21 13.27
C GLU A 300 -13.72 -16.45 13.03
N ALA A 301 -13.61 -15.26 12.43
CA ALA A 301 -14.72 -14.35 12.16
C ALA A 301 -15.23 -14.48 10.73
N ALA A 302 -14.32 -14.75 9.78
CA ALA A 302 -14.65 -14.97 8.38
C ALA A 302 -13.59 -15.80 7.68
N ARG A 303 -14.00 -16.46 6.59
CA ARG A 303 -13.13 -17.17 5.66
C ARG A 303 -13.53 -16.83 4.24
N LEU A 304 -12.58 -16.34 3.46
CA LEU A 304 -12.78 -16.00 2.06
C LEU A 304 -12.02 -17.02 1.22
N ALA A 305 -12.77 -17.86 0.50
CA ALA A 305 -12.20 -18.91 -0.35
C ALA A 305 -11.35 -18.30 -1.48
N ASP A 306 -10.24 -18.96 -1.81
CA ASP A 306 -9.35 -18.62 -2.93
C ASP A 306 -8.85 -17.16 -2.96
N PHE A 307 -8.83 -16.48 -1.80
CA PHE A 307 -8.53 -15.05 -1.72
C PHE A 307 -7.11 -14.69 -2.15
N TYR A 308 -6.11 -15.48 -1.75
CA TYR A 308 -4.71 -15.20 -2.09
C TYR A 308 -4.33 -15.77 -3.45
N ARG A 309 -4.85 -16.96 -3.75
CA ARG A 309 -4.73 -17.73 -4.99
C ARG A 309 -5.67 -18.95 -4.91
N PRO A 310 -5.95 -19.64 -6.03
CA PRO A 310 -6.68 -20.91 -5.98
C PRO A 310 -6.05 -21.89 -4.97
N GLY A 311 -6.87 -22.40 -4.05
CA GLY A 311 -6.47 -23.28 -2.94
C GLY A 311 -5.90 -22.57 -1.70
N ASP A 312 -5.94 -21.24 -1.63
CA ASP A 312 -5.37 -20.45 -0.52
C ASP A 312 -6.36 -19.39 -0.01
N ASP A 313 -7.18 -19.79 0.97
CA ASP A 313 -8.16 -18.92 1.61
C ASP A 313 -7.50 -17.80 2.43
N LYS A 314 -8.22 -16.70 2.59
CA LYS A 314 -7.99 -15.77 3.69
C LYS A 314 -8.85 -16.15 4.88
N VAL A 315 -8.22 -16.37 6.03
CA VAL A 315 -8.88 -16.62 7.31
C VAL A 315 -8.70 -15.39 8.20
N ILE A 316 -9.82 -14.81 8.62
CA ILE A 316 -9.86 -13.60 9.45
C ILE A 316 -10.18 -14.02 10.87
N PHE A 317 -9.27 -13.72 11.80
CA PHE A 317 -9.44 -13.91 13.22
C PHE A 317 -9.84 -12.60 13.88
N ALA A 318 -10.74 -12.62 14.86
CA ALA A 318 -11.14 -11.46 15.64
C ALA A 318 -11.06 -11.72 17.14
N LYS A 319 -10.65 -10.71 17.91
CA LYS A 319 -10.64 -10.72 19.38
C LYS A 319 -11.11 -9.39 19.93
N ALA A 320 -12.13 -9.43 20.79
CA ALA A 320 -12.51 -8.26 21.56
C ALA A 320 -11.44 -7.98 22.62
N LEU A 321 -10.94 -6.75 22.66
CA LEU A 321 -10.12 -6.26 23.76
C LEU A 321 -11.05 -5.49 24.70
N ALA A 322 -11.20 -5.98 25.93
CA ALA A 322 -11.92 -5.26 26.96
C ALA A 322 -11.26 -3.88 27.18
N PRO A 323 -12.06 -2.81 27.41
CA PRO A 323 -11.57 -1.45 27.69
C PRO A 323 -10.59 -1.39 28.86
#